data_AF-A0A126Z1C7-F1
#
_entry.id   AF-A0A126Z1C7-F1
#
_cell.length_a   1.000
_cell.length_b   1.000
_cell.length_c   1.000
_cell.angle_alpha   90.00
_cell.angle_beta   90.00
_cell.angle_gamma   90.00
#
_symmetry.space_group_name_H-M   'P 1'
#
loop_
_entity.id
_entity.type
_entity.pdbx_description
1 polymer ?
#
loop_
_entity_poly.entity_id
_entity_poly.type
_entity_poly.pdbx_seq_one_letter_code
_entity_poly.pdbx_strand_id
1 'polypeptide(L)'
;MISPRLAIAATVLTAAIAVPSVITATESASATTASAAKYANCTALHKTYKYGVMKPGTKYNVIHHTGKANTDKKITGTPKSDLTLYNANSKLDADKDGIACELD
;
A
#
# COMPACT_ATOMS: atom_id res chain seq x y z
N MET A 1 7.91 -6.05 93.56
CA MET A 1 8.48 -7.03 92.60
C MET A 1 7.90 -6.64 91.23
N ILE A 2 8.55 -5.80 90.39
CA ILE A 2 9.69 -6.13 89.49
C ILE A 2 9.47 -7.55 88.93
N SER A 3 9.17 -7.81 87.66
CA SER A 3 9.58 -7.14 86.41
C SER A 3 8.70 -7.53 85.21
N PRO A 4 8.84 -6.84 84.06
CA PRO A 4 8.00 -6.91 82.87
C PRO A 4 8.58 -7.82 81.78
N ARG A 5 7.77 -8.26 80.80
CA ARG A 5 8.27 -8.64 79.48
C ARG A 5 7.34 -8.18 78.37
N LEU A 6 7.77 -7.07 77.79
CA LEU A 6 7.40 -6.53 76.49
C LEU A 6 7.63 -7.60 75.41
N ALA A 7 6.60 -7.99 74.67
CA ALA A 7 6.71 -8.83 73.49
C ALA A 7 6.31 -8.00 72.26
N ILE A 8 7.32 -7.58 71.50
CA ILE A 8 7.21 -6.89 70.23
C ILE A 8 6.71 -7.92 69.21
N ALA A 9 5.46 -7.79 68.78
CA ALA A 9 4.91 -8.61 67.69
C ALA A 9 5.27 -7.96 66.36
N ALA A 10 6.18 -8.60 65.62
CA ALA A 10 6.66 -8.19 64.32
C ALA A 10 5.53 -8.26 63.28
N THR A 11 5.21 -7.12 62.66
CA THR A 11 4.29 -6.99 61.54
C THR A 11 4.94 -7.57 60.28
N VAL A 12 4.51 -8.76 59.86
CA VAL A 12 4.93 -9.36 58.58
C VAL A 12 4.05 -8.76 57.48
N LEU A 13 4.60 -7.79 56.74
CA LEU A 13 3.95 -7.19 55.58
C LEU A 13 4.18 -8.08 54.35
N THR A 14 3.22 -8.96 54.05
CA THR A 14 3.22 -9.75 52.81
C THR A 14 2.90 -8.85 51.60
N ALA A 15 3.90 -8.59 50.77
CA ALA A 15 3.73 -7.94 49.47
C ALA A 15 3.21 -8.95 48.43
N ALA A 16 1.99 -8.75 47.95
CA ALA A 16 1.41 -9.52 46.85
C ALA A 16 1.99 -9.05 45.52
N ILE A 17 2.77 -9.90 44.84
CA ILE A 17 3.32 -9.65 43.52
C ILE A 17 2.25 -10.02 42.49
N ALA A 18 1.62 -9.01 41.88
CA ALA A 18 0.70 -9.21 40.77
C ALA A 18 1.49 -9.43 39.46
N VAL A 19 1.36 -10.62 38.88
CA VAL A 19 1.89 -10.95 37.54
C VAL A 19 0.95 -10.40 36.46
N PRO A 20 1.39 -9.48 35.57
CA PRO A 20 0.59 -9.09 34.42
C PRO A 20 0.65 -10.21 33.37
N SER A 21 -0.51 -10.80 33.06
CA SER A 21 -0.68 -11.69 31.91
C SER A 21 -0.62 -10.86 30.63
N VAL A 22 0.49 -10.96 29.90
CA VAL A 22 0.64 -10.37 28.56
C VAL A 22 -0.19 -11.18 27.57
N ILE A 23 -1.35 -10.66 27.19
CA ILE A 23 -2.13 -11.21 26.07
C ILE A 23 -1.45 -10.72 24.79
N THR A 24 -0.63 -11.58 24.18
CA THR A 24 -0.12 -11.36 22.84
C THR A 24 -1.26 -11.55 21.85
N ALA A 25 -1.89 -10.44 21.44
CA ALA A 25 -2.76 -10.43 20.28
C ALA A 25 -1.92 -10.78 19.06
N THR A 26 -2.03 -12.02 18.59
CA THR A 26 -1.51 -12.43 17.28
C THR A 26 -2.38 -11.76 16.23
N GLU A 27 -1.96 -10.59 15.77
CA GLU A 27 -2.51 -9.94 14.59
C GLU A 27 -2.20 -10.84 13.38
N SER A 28 -3.16 -11.67 12.99
CA SER A 28 -3.13 -12.32 11.68
C SER A 28 -3.26 -11.22 10.64
N ALA A 29 -2.11 -10.73 10.17
CA ALA A 29 -2.01 -9.95 8.96
C ALA A 29 -2.46 -10.84 7.79
N SER A 30 -3.76 -10.86 7.55
CA SER A 30 -4.29 -11.34 6.28
C SER A 30 -3.73 -10.43 5.21
N ALA A 31 -2.72 -10.92 4.48
CA ALA A 31 -2.22 -10.31 3.26
C ALA A 31 -3.35 -10.35 2.22
N THR A 32 -4.30 -9.43 2.36
CA THR A 32 -5.25 -9.11 1.31
C THR A 32 -4.40 -8.60 0.17
N THR A 33 -4.26 -9.40 -0.87
CA THR A 33 -3.63 -8.95 -2.12
C THR A 33 -4.51 -7.80 -2.60
N ALA A 34 -4.09 -6.56 -2.31
CA ALA A 34 -4.86 -5.39 -2.65
C ALA A 34 -4.99 -5.37 -4.17
N SER A 35 -6.16 -5.79 -4.67
CA SER A 35 -6.46 -5.71 -6.10
C SER A 35 -6.30 -4.26 -6.49
N ALA A 36 -5.43 -3.99 -7.47
CA ALA A 36 -5.20 -2.62 -7.91
C ALA A 36 -6.52 -1.97 -8.32
N ALA A 37 -6.64 -0.67 -8.03
CA ALA A 37 -7.86 0.09 -8.29
C ALA A 37 -8.24 0.01 -9.78
N LYS A 38 -9.50 -0.33 -10.05
CA LYS A 38 -10.06 -0.33 -11.40
C LYS A 38 -10.85 0.96 -11.61
N TYR A 39 -10.50 1.71 -12.63
CA TYR A 39 -11.17 2.95 -13.00
C TYR A 39 -12.20 2.69 -14.11
N ALA A 40 -13.29 3.45 -14.07
CA ALA A 40 -14.34 3.37 -15.08
C ALA A 40 -13.92 4.03 -16.40
N ASN A 41 -13.17 5.13 -16.31
CA ASN A 41 -12.71 5.95 -17.44
C ASN A 41 -11.44 6.72 -17.05
N CYS A 42 -10.83 7.37 -18.03
CA CYS A 42 -9.60 8.14 -17.84
C CYS A 42 -9.76 9.34 -16.93
N THR A 43 -10.92 10.01 -16.93
CA THR A 43 -11.19 11.13 -16.02
C THR A 43 -11.10 10.69 -14.55
N ALA A 44 -11.64 9.52 -14.22
CA ALA A 44 -11.54 8.96 -12.87
C ALA A 44 -10.09 8.60 -12.51
N LEU A 45 -9.34 8.04 -13.45
CA LEU A 45 -7.93 7.69 -13.27
C LEU A 45 -7.06 8.93 -13.07
N HIS A 46 -7.23 9.97 -13.89
CA HIS A 46 -6.45 11.22 -13.86
C HIS A 46 -6.58 12.00 -12.56
N LYS A 47 -7.66 11.80 -11.80
CA LYS A 47 -7.80 12.37 -10.44
C LYS A 47 -6.72 11.85 -9.50
N THR A 48 -6.27 10.61 -9.68
CA THR A 48 -5.21 9.98 -8.86
C THR A 48 -3.87 9.99 -9.59
N TYR A 49 -3.86 9.63 -10.87
CA TYR A 49 -2.67 9.51 -11.70
C TYR A 49 -2.77 10.48 -12.86
N LYS A 50 -2.38 11.73 -12.62
CA LYS A 50 -2.51 12.84 -13.58
C LYS A 50 -2.02 12.49 -14.99
N TYR A 51 -0.89 11.79 -15.10
CA TYR A 51 -0.27 11.42 -16.39
C TYR A 51 -0.54 9.98 -16.83
N GLY A 52 -1.55 9.32 -16.24
CA GLY A 52 -1.86 7.93 -16.56
C GLY A 52 -1.00 6.90 -15.83
N VAL A 53 -1.10 5.65 -16.29
CA VAL A 53 -0.37 4.50 -15.75
C VAL A 53 0.32 3.76 -16.89
N MET A 54 1.63 3.54 -16.78
CA MET A 54 2.41 2.81 -17.79
C MET A 54 2.84 1.42 -17.30
N LYS A 55 3.08 0.51 -18.24
CA LYS A 55 3.84 -0.72 -17.93
C LYS A 55 5.27 -0.37 -17.49
N PRO A 56 5.85 -1.08 -16.52
CA PRO A 56 7.27 -1.01 -16.24
C PRO A 56 8.10 -1.32 -17.49
N GLY A 57 9.05 -0.44 -17.81
CA GLY A 57 9.90 -0.57 -18.99
C GLY A 57 9.44 0.21 -20.23
N THR A 58 8.22 0.77 -20.23
CA THR A 58 7.75 1.64 -21.32
C THR A 58 8.58 2.93 -21.34
N LYS A 59 9.19 3.23 -22.50
CA LYS A 59 10.06 4.41 -22.67
C LYS A 59 9.48 5.47 -23.60
N TYR A 60 8.62 5.06 -24.52
CA TYR A 60 8.01 5.87 -25.55
C TYR A 60 6.54 5.49 -25.68
N ASN A 61 5.70 6.45 -26.06
CA ASN A 61 4.37 6.19 -26.60
C ASN A 61 4.55 5.77 -28.08
N VAL A 62 3.84 4.73 -28.50
CA VAL A 62 3.84 4.25 -29.88
C VAL A 62 2.68 4.87 -30.65
N ILE A 63 3.00 5.76 -31.59
CA ILE A 63 2.00 6.35 -32.48
C ILE A 63 1.75 5.42 -33.66
N HIS A 64 0.52 4.90 -33.72
CA HIS A 64 0.06 4.02 -34.78
C HIS A 64 -0.39 4.81 -36.01
N HIS A 65 0.20 4.49 -37.17
CA HIS A 65 -0.13 5.14 -38.45
C HIS A 65 -0.80 4.14 -39.41
N THR A 66 -1.81 4.59 -40.14
CA THR A 66 -2.40 3.76 -41.20
C THR A 66 -1.54 3.82 -42.46
N GLY A 67 -1.06 2.68 -42.94
CA GLY A 67 -0.28 2.58 -44.18
C GLY A 67 1.15 3.13 -44.10
N LYS A 68 1.66 3.37 -42.89
CA LYS A 68 3.04 3.80 -42.61
C LYS A 68 3.60 3.02 -41.41
N ALA A 69 4.92 3.07 -41.23
CA ALA A 69 5.54 2.53 -40.03
C ALA A 69 5.09 3.34 -38.79
N ASN A 70 4.90 2.64 -37.67
CA ASN A 70 4.67 3.28 -36.38
C ASN A 70 5.87 4.14 -35.98
N THR A 71 5.63 5.18 -35.19
CA THR A 71 6.67 6.09 -34.73
C THR A 71 6.63 6.23 -33.22
N ASP A 72 7.81 6.29 -32.60
CA ASP A 72 7.93 6.48 -31.16
C ASP A 72 7.87 7.98 -30.80
N LYS A 73 6.98 8.32 -29.87
CA LYS A 73 6.84 9.65 -29.29
C LYS A 73 7.37 9.64 -27.87
N LYS A 74 8.09 10.70 -27.50
CA LYS A 74 8.57 10.85 -26.13
C LYS A 74 7.37 11.01 -25.19
N ILE A 75 7.34 10.19 -24.13
CA ILE A 75 6.34 10.31 -23.07
C ILE A 75 6.44 11.71 -22.44
N THR A 76 5.29 12.38 -22.39
CA THR A 76 5.09 13.66 -21.74
C THR A 76 4.69 13.42 -20.28
N GLY A 77 5.28 14.19 -19.35
CA GLY A 77 5.01 14.04 -17.92
C GLY A 77 5.61 12.78 -17.28
N THR A 78 5.00 12.35 -16.17
CA THR A 78 5.47 11.22 -15.34
C THR A 78 4.32 10.27 -15.01
N PRO A 79 3.98 9.34 -15.92
CA PRO A 79 2.97 8.32 -15.64
C PRO A 79 3.40 7.43 -14.47
N LYS A 80 2.42 6.88 -13.75
CA LYS A 80 2.73 5.88 -12.72
C LYS A 80 3.19 4.60 -13.40
N SER A 81 4.43 4.18 -13.15
CA SER A 81 4.91 2.86 -13.55
C SER A 81 4.44 1.82 -12.54
N ASP A 82 3.50 0.97 -12.93
CA ASP A 82 2.95 -0.11 -12.10
C ASP A 82 2.23 -1.15 -12.97
N LEU A 83 2.77 -2.37 -13.02
CA LEU A 83 2.23 -3.43 -13.86
C LEU A 83 0.84 -3.91 -13.41
N THR A 84 0.63 -4.03 -12.09
CA THR A 84 -0.62 -4.53 -11.53
C THR A 84 -1.74 -3.53 -11.77
N LEU A 85 -1.46 -2.25 -11.56
CA LEU A 85 -2.39 -1.16 -11.82
C LEU A 85 -2.66 -0.97 -13.31
N TYR A 86 -1.63 -1.07 -14.16
CA TYR A 86 -1.81 -1.03 -15.60
C TYR A 86 -2.70 -2.19 -16.05
N ASN A 87 -2.42 -3.42 -15.64
CA ASN A 87 -3.20 -4.59 -16.06
C ASN A 87 -4.67 -4.48 -15.64
N ALA A 88 -4.93 -3.99 -14.42
CA ALA A 88 -6.28 -3.71 -13.93
C ALA A 88 -7.04 -2.67 -14.76
N ASN A 89 -6.33 -1.77 -15.45
CA ASN A 89 -6.88 -0.67 -16.24
C ASN A 89 -6.53 -0.73 -17.73
N SER A 90 -5.99 -1.85 -18.21
CA SER A 90 -5.50 -2.05 -19.58
C SER A 90 -6.56 -1.87 -20.67
N LYS A 91 -7.85 -1.92 -20.29
CA LYS A 91 -8.98 -1.56 -21.14
C LYS A 91 -9.03 -0.07 -21.52
N LEU A 92 -8.35 0.79 -20.75
CA LEU A 92 -8.30 2.24 -20.93
C LEU A 92 -7.10 2.69 -21.77
N ASP A 93 -6.18 1.77 -22.07
CA ASP A 93 -5.17 1.91 -23.12
C ASP A 93 -5.83 1.49 -24.44
N ALA A 94 -6.24 2.46 -25.26
CA ALA A 94 -7.09 2.22 -26.43
C ALA A 94 -6.26 1.76 -27.64
N ASP A 95 -5.07 2.31 -27.78
CA ASP A 95 -4.11 2.15 -28.87
C ASP A 95 -3.03 1.08 -28.60
N LYS A 96 -2.97 0.55 -27.38
CA LYS A 96 -2.14 -0.60 -26.97
C LYS A 96 -0.64 -0.33 -27.01
N ASP A 97 -0.26 0.91 -26.76
CA ASP A 97 1.13 1.36 -26.72
C ASP A 97 1.83 1.01 -25.38
N GLY A 98 1.07 0.58 -24.37
CA GLY A 98 1.58 0.24 -23.03
C GLY A 98 1.36 1.35 -21.99
N ILE A 99 0.59 2.39 -22.31
CA ILE A 99 0.26 3.50 -21.43
C ILE A 99 -1.27 3.66 -21.36
N ALA A 100 -1.84 3.45 -20.18
CA ALA A 100 -3.27 3.63 -19.97
C ALA A 100 -3.59 5.09 -19.63
N CYS A 101 -4.57 5.66 -20.36
CA CYS A 101 -5.04 7.03 -20.17
C CYS A 101 -3.90 8.05 -20.22
N GLU A 102 -3.10 8.04 -21.27
CA GLU A 102 -2.09 9.06 -21.44
C GLU A 102 -2.71 10.45 -21.66
N LEU A 103 -1.95 11.49 -21.28
CA LEU A 103 -2.24 12.87 -21.63
C LEU A 103 -1.21 13.27 -22.70
N ASP A 104 -1.58 13.05 -23.96
CA ASP A 104 -0.80 13.47 -25.13
C ASP A 104 -0.67 14.99 -25.27
#